data_AF-A0A845BE84-F1
#
_entry.id   AF-A0A845BE84-F1
#
_cell.length_a   1.000
_cell.length_b   1.000
_cell.length_c   1.000
_cell.angle_alpha   90.00
_cell.angle_beta   90.00
_cell.angle_gamma   90.00
#
_symmetry.space_group_name_H-M   'P 1'
#
loop_
_entity.id
_entity.type
_entity.pdbx_description
1 polymer ?
#
loop_
_entity_poly.entity_id
_entity_poly.type
_entity_poly.pdbx_seq_one_letter_code
_entity_poly.pdbx_strand_id
1 'polypeptide(L)'
;MPAAPRLRLALLLSAAAFPALAQDEGWTRFLPKLAPAMVACLQGEAGSAASAALPMNHGRALVRLERADGERLECIAELAPPGQPARRESLKPLGAAPPLPGEDERRFTLERPCAAARQVSDAAGRELGWLSAPGCR
;
A
#
# COMPACT_ATOMS: atom_id res chain seq x y z
N MET A 1 -62.87 21.25 -29.20
CA MET A 1 -61.77 22.22 -29.01
C MET A 1 -61.28 22.11 -27.56
N PRO A 2 -59.95 22.13 -27.31
CA PRO A 2 -59.32 21.38 -26.22
C PRO A 2 -58.79 22.27 -25.08
N ALA A 3 -58.59 21.68 -23.90
CA ALA A 3 -57.63 22.17 -22.91
C ALA A 3 -56.94 20.97 -22.25
N ALA A 4 -55.68 20.73 -22.61
CA ALA A 4 -54.83 19.69 -22.02
C ALA A 4 -53.93 20.30 -20.93
N PRO A 5 -53.82 19.69 -19.74
CA PRO A 5 -52.94 20.18 -18.69
C PRO A 5 -51.48 19.78 -18.97
N ARG A 6 -50.58 20.75 -18.87
CA ARG A 6 -49.13 20.58 -18.99
C ARG A 6 -48.56 19.97 -17.71
N LEU A 7 -48.25 18.68 -17.73
CA LEU A 7 -47.46 18.03 -16.69
C LEU A 7 -45.99 18.44 -16.86
N ARG A 8 -45.43 19.16 -15.87
CA ARG A 8 -44.00 19.43 -15.77
C ARG A 8 -43.32 18.22 -15.14
N LEU A 9 -42.66 17.40 -15.94
CA LEU A 9 -41.80 16.32 -15.45
C LEU A 9 -40.49 16.94 -14.94
N ALA A 10 -40.29 16.91 -13.62
CA ALA A 10 -39.03 17.30 -13.01
C ALA A 10 -38.00 16.16 -13.23
N LEU A 11 -36.94 16.46 -13.98
CA LEU A 11 -35.78 15.58 -14.11
C LEU A 11 -35.04 15.54 -12.76
N LEU A 12 -35.11 14.41 -12.07
CA LEU A 12 -34.20 14.09 -10.97
C LEU A 12 -32.92 13.52 -11.58
N LEU A 13 -31.91 14.38 -11.77
CA LEU A 13 -30.54 13.91 -12.01
C LEU A 13 -29.98 13.36 -10.70
N SER A 14 -30.04 12.04 -10.54
CA SER A 14 -29.28 11.33 -9.52
C SER A 14 -27.80 11.33 -9.92
N ALA A 15 -27.05 12.32 -9.44
CA ALA A 15 -25.59 12.29 -9.51
C ALA A 15 -25.10 11.15 -8.62
N ALA A 16 -24.74 10.02 -9.23
CA ALA A 16 -23.97 8.99 -8.54
C ALA A 16 -22.63 9.61 -8.14
N ALA A 17 -22.48 9.92 -6.85
CA ALA A 17 -21.20 10.25 -6.27
C ALA A 17 -20.35 8.98 -6.31
N PHE A 18 -19.61 8.79 -7.41
CA PHE A 18 -18.51 7.84 -7.42
C PHE A 18 -17.54 8.31 -6.35
N PRO A 19 -17.25 7.50 -5.31
CA PRO A 19 -16.18 7.85 -4.39
C PRO A 19 -14.93 7.99 -5.25
N ALA A 20 -14.37 9.20 -5.28
CA ALA A 20 -13.07 9.44 -5.86
C ALA A 20 -12.12 8.48 -5.14
N LEU A 21 -11.70 7.42 -5.83
CA LEU A 21 -10.54 6.65 -5.41
C LEU A 21 -9.42 7.68 -5.35
N ALA A 22 -9.07 8.11 -4.13
CA ALA A 22 -7.94 8.97 -3.88
C ALA A 22 -6.79 8.41 -4.71
N GLN A 23 -6.32 9.17 -5.70
CA GLN A 23 -5.14 8.77 -6.43
C GLN A 23 -4.04 8.61 -5.38
N ASP A 24 -3.60 7.38 -5.18
CA ASP A 24 -2.55 7.02 -4.24
C ASP A 24 -1.27 7.73 -4.71
N GLU A 25 -1.07 8.98 -4.28
CA GLU A 25 0.18 9.70 -4.43
C GLU A 25 1.20 9.04 -3.51
N GLY A 26 2.34 8.60 -4.07
CA GLY A 26 3.40 7.94 -3.29
C GLY A 26 3.72 6.51 -3.75
N TRP A 27 4.20 5.71 -2.81
CA TRP A 27 4.70 4.35 -3.09
C TRP A 27 3.59 3.30 -3.24
N THR A 28 2.40 3.56 -2.71
CA THR A 28 1.24 2.65 -2.74
C THR A 28 0.71 2.38 -4.14
N ARG A 29 0.98 3.25 -5.12
CA ARG A 29 0.70 2.94 -6.54
C ARG A 29 1.51 1.75 -7.07
N PHE A 30 2.64 1.43 -6.45
CA PHE A 30 3.48 0.30 -6.84
C PHE A 30 3.23 -0.96 -6.00
N LEU A 31 2.23 -0.94 -5.11
CA LEU A 31 2.00 -2.00 -4.13
C LEU A 31 1.91 -3.39 -4.75
N PRO A 32 1.16 -3.64 -5.85
CA PRO A 32 1.06 -4.99 -6.42
C PRO A 32 2.42 -5.54 -6.86
N LYS A 33 3.34 -4.66 -7.28
CA LYS A 33 4.69 -5.04 -7.73
C LYS A 33 5.67 -5.16 -6.55
N LEU A 34 5.54 -4.31 -5.53
CA LEU A 34 6.52 -4.20 -4.45
C LEU A 34 6.13 -4.95 -3.17
N ALA A 35 4.88 -5.36 -3.00
CA ALA A 35 4.42 -6.12 -1.84
C ALA A 35 5.26 -7.40 -1.60
N PRO A 36 5.66 -8.19 -2.61
CA PRO A 36 6.55 -9.33 -2.38
C PRO A 36 7.88 -8.93 -1.72
N ALA A 37 8.49 -7.82 -2.12
CA ALA A 37 9.71 -7.30 -1.50
C ALA A 37 9.46 -6.85 -0.06
N MET A 38 8.34 -6.18 0.23
CA MET A 38 7.98 -5.80 1.59
C MET A 38 7.81 -7.03 2.49
N VAL A 39 7.17 -8.09 1.96
CA VAL A 39 7.03 -9.37 2.67
C VAL A 39 8.40 -9.94 3.00
N ALA A 40 9.30 -10.04 2.01
CA ALA A 40 10.65 -10.55 2.23
C ALA A 40 11.45 -9.71 3.25
N CYS A 41 11.25 -8.40 3.27
CA CYS A 41 11.90 -7.49 4.22
C CYS A 41 11.36 -7.62 5.64
N LEU A 42 10.06 -7.84 5.80
CA LEU A 42 9.39 -7.96 7.10
C LEU A 42 9.49 -9.36 7.73
N GLN A 43 9.90 -10.37 6.96
CA GLN A 43 10.12 -11.72 7.49
C GLN A 43 11.18 -11.70 8.60
N GLY A 44 10.78 -12.09 9.82
CA GLY A 44 11.62 -12.07 11.01
C GLY A 44 11.68 -10.73 11.74
N GLU A 45 11.00 -9.69 11.25
CA GLU A 45 10.94 -8.35 11.86
C GLU A 45 9.59 -8.15 12.58
N ALA A 46 9.36 -8.93 13.64
CA ALA A 46 8.08 -8.92 14.37
C ALA A 46 7.69 -7.50 14.83
N GLY A 47 6.41 -7.16 14.68
CA GLY A 47 5.87 -5.84 15.05
C GLY A 47 6.37 -4.67 14.18
N SER A 48 7.14 -4.94 13.12
CA SER A 48 7.63 -3.91 12.21
C SER A 48 6.63 -3.63 11.08
N ALA A 49 6.71 -2.43 10.52
CA ALA A 49 5.91 -2.01 9.39
C ALA A 49 6.80 -1.46 8.27
N ALA A 50 6.46 -1.75 7.02
CA ALA A 50 7.03 -1.04 5.88
C ALA A 50 6.31 0.31 5.71
N SER A 51 7.07 1.40 5.76
CA SER A 51 6.59 2.78 5.67
C SER A 51 6.73 3.39 4.27
N ALA A 52 7.60 2.81 3.42
CA ALA A 52 7.73 3.16 2.02
C ALA A 52 8.39 2.02 1.22
N ALA A 53 8.16 2.01 -0.09
CA ALA A 53 8.95 1.19 -1.00
C ALA A 53 9.13 1.84 -2.38
N LEU A 54 10.29 1.63 -3.00
CA LEU A 54 10.58 2.13 -4.33
C LEU A 54 11.20 1.03 -5.20
N PRO A 55 10.85 0.97 -6.50
CA PRO A 55 11.56 0.10 -7.42
C PRO A 55 13.00 0.59 -7.61
N MET A 56 13.92 -0.35 -7.76
CA MET A 56 15.32 -0.13 -8.11
C MET A 56 15.65 -0.81 -9.44
N ASN A 57 16.83 -0.52 -9.97
CA ASN A 57 17.38 -1.22 -11.13
C ASN A 57 17.60 -2.71 -10.83
N HIS A 58 17.61 -3.53 -11.88
CA HIS A 58 17.85 -4.98 -11.82
C HIS A 58 16.82 -5.77 -11.01
N GLY A 59 15.55 -5.36 -11.08
CA GLY A 59 14.47 -6.11 -10.42
C GLY A 59 14.54 -6.06 -8.89
N ARG A 60 15.18 -5.03 -8.31
CA ARG A 60 15.24 -4.87 -6.86
C ARG A 60 14.23 -3.84 -6.38
N ALA A 61 13.99 -3.84 -5.08
CA ALA A 61 13.20 -2.84 -4.39
C ALA A 61 13.92 -2.38 -3.12
N LEU A 62 13.86 -1.08 -2.88
CA LEU A 62 14.20 -0.49 -1.58
C LEU A 62 12.92 -0.43 -0.76
N VAL A 63 12.98 -0.88 0.49
CA VAL A 63 11.88 -0.82 1.45
C VAL A 63 12.37 -0.11 2.72
N ARG A 64 11.64 0.90 3.17
CA ARG A 64 11.84 1.56 4.46
C ARG A 64 10.98 0.82 5.50
N LEU A 65 11.58 0.43 6.60
CA LEU A 65 10.88 -0.20 7.73
C LEU A 65 10.96 0.70 8.96
N GLU A 66 9.91 0.65 9.79
CA GLU A 66 9.91 1.12 11.18
C GLU A 66 9.65 -0.09 12.08
N ARG A 67 10.55 -0.34 13.03
CA ARG A 67 10.38 -1.33 14.10
C ARG A 67 9.48 -0.80 15.21
N ALA A 68 9.02 -1.69 16.08
CA ALA A 68 8.18 -1.33 17.22
C ALA A 68 8.86 -0.35 18.21
N ASP A 69 10.20 -0.37 18.29
CA ASP A 69 11.01 0.55 19.10
C ASP A 69 11.28 1.91 18.43
N GLY A 70 10.77 2.11 17.20
CA GLY A 70 10.99 3.31 16.40
C GLY A 70 12.30 3.30 15.59
N GLU A 71 13.09 2.23 15.65
CA GLU A 71 14.27 2.10 14.79
C GLU A 71 13.83 2.04 13.32
N ARG A 72 14.48 2.84 12.48
CA ARG A 72 14.24 2.89 11.05
C ARG A 72 15.31 2.11 10.31
N LEU A 73 14.87 1.23 9.39
CA LEU A 73 15.74 0.38 8.60
C LEU A 73 15.56 0.63 7.11
N GLU A 74 16.62 0.40 6.36
CA GLU A 74 16.60 0.24 4.91
C GLU A 74 16.81 -1.24 4.58
N CYS A 75 15.85 -1.82 3.88
CA CYS A 75 15.93 -3.16 3.33
C CYS A 75 16.04 -3.09 1.80
N ILE A 76 16.91 -3.89 1.21
CA ILE A 76 16.92 -4.15 -0.23
C ILE A 76 16.49 -5.60 -0.44
N ALA A 77 15.50 -5.81 -1.31
CA ALA A 77 15.05 -7.12 -1.71
C ALA A 77 15.04 -7.28 -3.23
N GLU A 78 15.40 -8.47 -3.67
CA GLU A 78 15.29 -8.92 -5.06
C GLU A 78 13.86 -9.36 -5.33
N LEU A 79 13.21 -8.76 -6.33
CA LEU A 79 11.92 -9.21 -6.84
C LEU A 79 12.18 -10.40 -7.75
N ALA A 80 11.64 -11.55 -7.36
CA ALA A 80 11.75 -12.76 -8.16
C ALA A 80 10.72 -12.75 -9.32
N PRO A 81 10.95 -13.56 -10.37
CA PRO A 81 9.95 -13.80 -11.41
C PRO A 81 8.62 -14.32 -10.83
N PRO A 82 7.50 -14.19 -11.57
CA PRO A 82 6.22 -14.75 -11.15
C PRO A 82 6.35 -16.22 -10.72
N GLY A 83 5.80 -16.54 -9.55
CA GLY A 83 5.85 -17.89 -8.98
C GLY A 83 7.04 -18.17 -8.05
N GLN A 84 7.99 -17.24 -7.92
CA GLN A 84 9.08 -17.34 -6.94
C GLN A 84 8.94 -16.26 -5.86
N PRO A 85 9.32 -16.55 -4.60
CA PRO A 85 9.30 -15.56 -3.54
C PRO A 85 10.42 -14.53 -3.75
N ALA A 86 10.13 -13.26 -3.46
CA ALA A 86 11.18 -12.24 -3.34
C ALA A 86 12.15 -12.59 -2.21
N ARG A 87 13.40 -12.13 -2.32
CA ARG A 87 14.46 -12.45 -1.37
C ARG A 87 15.10 -11.19 -0.81
N ARG A 88 15.22 -11.12 0.52
CA ARG A 88 15.96 -10.04 1.21
C ARG A 88 17.46 -10.16 0.88
N GLU A 89 18.03 -9.12 0.29
CA GLU A 89 19.47 -9.01 0.01
C GLU A 89 20.22 -8.37 1.17
N SER A 90 19.65 -7.30 1.74
CA SER A 90 20.27 -6.59 2.86
C SER A 90 19.22 -5.93 3.75
N LEU A 91 19.60 -5.73 5.01
CA LEU A 91 18.85 -4.97 6.00
C LEU A 91 19.87 -4.21 6.85
N LYS A 92 19.73 -2.89 6.94
CA LYS A 92 20.66 -2.03 7.69
C LYS A 92 19.92 -0.85 8.33
N PRO A 93 20.46 -0.25 9.39
CA PRO A 93 19.94 1.00 9.93
C PRO A 93 19.87 2.10 8.86
N LEU A 94 18.79 2.88 8.89
CA LEU A 94 18.54 3.97 7.95
C LEU A 94 19.53 5.13 8.10
N GLY A 95 19.92 5.43 9.34
CA GLY A 95 20.72 6.62 9.65
C GLY A 95 19.96 7.92 9.38
N ALA A 96 20.67 8.93 8.86
CA ALA A 96 20.15 10.29 8.65
C ALA A 96 19.55 10.52 7.24
N ALA A 97 19.16 9.46 6.53
CA ALA A 97 18.58 9.61 5.20
C ALA A 97 17.23 10.35 5.25
N PRO A 98 16.95 11.25 4.30
CA PRO A 98 15.68 11.96 4.24
C PRO A 98 14.50 11.00 3.98
N PRO A 99 13.28 11.39 4.37
CA PRO A 99 12.09 10.61 4.07
C PRO A 99 11.85 10.53 2.56
N LEU A 100 11.30 9.41 2.12
CA LEU A 100 10.85 9.19 0.75
C LEU A 100 9.46 9.82 0.51
N PRO A 101 9.08 10.08 -0.74
CA PRO A 101 7.73 10.56 -1.06
C PRO A 101 6.65 9.58 -0.59
N GLY A 102 5.70 10.08 0.21
CA GLY A 102 4.63 9.28 0.82
C GLY A 102 5.10 8.33 1.93
N GLU A 103 6.34 8.47 2.41
CA GLU A 103 6.80 7.72 3.57
C GLU A 103 5.96 8.06 4.80
N ASP A 104 5.63 7.04 5.58
CA ASP A 104 4.82 7.15 6.81
C ASP A 104 3.36 7.60 6.59
N GLU A 105 2.87 7.79 5.37
CA GLU A 105 1.43 8.07 5.12
C GLU A 105 0.57 6.80 5.21
N ARG A 106 1.20 5.65 4.96
CA ARG A 106 0.60 4.32 5.01
C ARG A 106 1.60 3.33 5.61
N ARG A 107 1.07 2.25 6.16
CA ARG A 107 1.86 1.16 6.73
C ARG A 107 1.46 -0.16 6.11
N PHE A 108 2.44 -0.90 5.62
CA PHE A 108 2.26 -2.29 5.23
C PHE A 108 2.79 -3.23 6.32
N THR A 109 1.96 -4.15 6.79
CA THR A 109 2.28 -5.12 7.84
C THR A 109 1.91 -6.54 7.41
N LEU A 110 2.57 -7.54 7.98
CA LEU A 110 2.24 -8.96 7.74
C LEU A 110 0.99 -9.40 8.49
N GLU A 111 0.78 -8.86 9.68
CA GLU A 111 -0.42 -9.11 10.48
C GLU A 111 -1.41 -7.95 10.32
N ARG A 112 -2.70 -8.23 10.56
CA ARG A 112 -3.74 -7.22 10.50
C ARG A 112 -3.66 -6.31 11.73
N PRO A 113 -3.29 -5.02 11.59
CA PRO A 113 -3.08 -4.15 12.74
C PRO A 113 -4.40 -3.64 13.33
N CYS A 114 -5.44 -3.47 12.51
CA CYS A 114 -6.76 -3.09 13.01
C CYS A 114 -7.89 -3.48 12.05
N ALA A 115 -9.14 -3.27 12.48
CA ALA A 115 -10.33 -3.57 11.67
C ALA A 115 -10.38 -2.76 10.36
N ALA A 116 -9.88 -1.52 10.34
CA ALA A 116 -9.88 -0.67 9.15
C ALA A 116 -8.74 -0.98 8.16
N ALA A 117 -7.81 -1.87 8.51
CA ALA A 117 -6.73 -2.24 7.60
C ALA A 117 -7.28 -2.98 6.37
N ARG A 118 -6.76 -2.61 5.19
CA ARG A 118 -7.14 -3.19 3.90
C ARG A 118 -6.18 -4.32 3.54
N GLN A 119 -6.73 -5.49 3.22
CA GLN A 119 -5.94 -6.63 2.76
C GLN A 119 -5.24 -6.31 1.43
N VAL A 120 -4.03 -6.80 1.29
CA VAL A 120 -3.20 -6.72 0.10
C VAL A 120 -2.97 -8.14 -0.38
N SER A 121 -3.31 -8.40 -1.64
CA SER A 121 -3.19 -9.73 -2.25
C SER A 121 -2.32 -9.69 -3.50
N ASP A 122 -1.72 -10.83 -3.83
CA ASP A 122 -1.06 -11.04 -5.11
C ASP A 122 -2.06 -11.21 -6.26
N ALA A 123 -1.54 -11.34 -7.50
CA ALA A 123 -2.36 -11.51 -8.69
C ALA A 123 -3.21 -12.81 -8.68
N ALA A 124 -2.84 -13.80 -7.87
CA ALA A 124 -3.60 -15.03 -7.68
C ALA A 124 -4.63 -14.91 -6.54
N GLY A 125 -4.76 -13.75 -5.91
CA GLY A 125 -5.68 -13.49 -4.81
C GLY A 125 -5.17 -13.95 -3.44
N ARG A 126 -3.93 -14.43 -3.34
CA ARG A 126 -3.35 -14.85 -2.05
C ARG A 126 -2.96 -13.63 -1.24
N GLU A 127 -3.28 -13.65 0.05
CA GLU A 127 -2.90 -12.60 1.00
C GLU A 127 -1.38 -12.46 1.09
N LEU A 128 -0.90 -11.22 0.94
CA LEU A 128 0.49 -10.84 1.18
C LEU A 128 0.65 -10.04 2.48
N GLY A 129 -0.38 -9.30 2.89
CA GLY A 129 -0.35 -8.50 4.11
C GLY A 129 -1.48 -7.47 4.16
N TRP A 130 -1.27 -6.41 4.93
CA TRP A 130 -2.30 -5.44 5.28
C TRP A 130 -1.77 -4.02 5.13
N LEU A 131 -2.56 -3.15 4.50
CA LEU A 131 -2.29 -1.73 4.36
C LEU A 131 -3.17 -0.93 5.33
N SER A 132 -2.56 -0.03 6.09
CA SER A 132 -3.27 0.75 7.10
C SER A 132 -2.78 2.20 7.18
N ALA A 133 -3.56 3.06 7.83
CA ALA A 133 -3.12 4.39 8.22
C ALA A 133 -2.16 4.31 9.43
N PRO A 134 -1.26 5.27 9.66
CA PRO A 134 -0.18 5.16 10.65
C PRO A 134 -0.62 4.98 12.10
N GLY A 135 -1.84 5.44 12.44
CA GLY A 135 -2.47 5.30 13.76
C GLY A 135 -3.25 4.00 13.96
N CYS A 136 -3.31 3.12 12.96
CA CYS A 136 -3.90 1.79 13.06
C CYS A 136 -2.81 0.80 13.50
N ARG A 137 -2.85 0.38 14.75
CA ARG A 137 -1.90 -0.55 15.39
C ARG A 137 -2.63 -1.49 16.33
#